data_AF-A0AAP0H5L4-F1
#
_entry.id   AF-A0AAP0H5L4-F1
#
_cell.length_a   1.000
_cell.length_b   1.000
_cell.length_c   1.000
_cell.angle_alpha   90.00
_cell.angle_beta   90.00
_cell.angle_gamma   90.00
#
_symmetry.space_group_name_H-M   'P 1'
#
loop_
_entity.id
_entity.type
_entity.pdbx_description
1 polymer ?
#
loop_
_entity_poly.entity_id
_entity_poly.type
_entity_poly.pdbx_seq_one_letter_code
_entity_poly.pdbx_strand_id
1 'polypeptide(L)'
;MSNYGNGKRKPVNEEEDDEDDDGNERDTEAWEKAYADERSWESLQEDESGLLRPIDNQALHHAQYRRRLRSLSSASAASRIQKGLIRYLYLVIDLSRAAGEMDLRPSRMVVVAKQVEAFVREFFDQNPLSQIGLVVIKDGVAQCLTDLGGSPESHIKALMGKLGCSGEASLQNALELVHEQLNQIPSYGHREVIILYSALSTCDPGDVMETILKCKKSKIRCSVIGLSAELYICKYLCQETGGLYSVALDEAHLKDLILEHAPPPPAIAEFAIANLIKMGFPQRAAEGVISICSCHKEAKFGGGYICPRCKARVCELPTECRICGLTLVSSPHLARSYHHLFPVTPFDDVAPSLAPNQHRRPKNCFGCQHSLLNPGNIPVHCVTCPKCKQFFCLDCDIYIHESLHNCPGCESLRDSKSVD
;
A
#
# COMPACT_ATOMS: atom_id res chain seq x y z
N MET A 1 29.36 -82.54 1.53
CA MET A 1 30.23 -81.59 2.26
C MET A 1 29.34 -80.42 2.67
N SER A 2 28.64 -80.53 3.80
CA SER A 2 29.05 -79.88 5.07
C SER A 2 29.09 -78.35 4.90
N ASN A 3 27.97 -77.63 4.99
CA ASN A 3 27.19 -77.26 6.17
C ASN A 3 28.00 -76.50 7.24
N TYR A 4 27.73 -75.20 7.37
CA TYR A 4 27.66 -74.32 8.57
C TYR A 4 27.14 -72.97 8.03
N GLY A 5 25.92 -72.48 8.32
CA GLY A 5 25.29 -72.29 9.64
C GLY A 5 25.84 -71.00 10.26
N ASN A 6 25.11 -70.04 10.79
CA ASN A 6 23.74 -69.94 11.30
C ASN A 6 23.57 -68.44 11.67
N GLY A 7 22.46 -67.75 11.38
CA GLY A 7 21.32 -67.65 12.31
C GLY A 7 21.21 -66.23 12.91
N LYS A 8 20.06 -65.56 12.76
CA LYS A 8 19.03 -65.29 13.80
C LYS A 8 18.18 -64.13 13.24
N ARG A 9 16.85 -63.97 13.38
CA ARG A 9 15.75 -64.57 14.16
C ARG A 9 14.42 -64.02 13.56
N LYS A 10 13.38 -64.85 13.42
CA LYS A 10 11.93 -64.49 13.57
C LYS A 10 11.58 -64.52 15.09
N PRO A 11 10.37 -64.18 15.65
CA PRO A 11 8.99 -64.06 15.07
C PRO A 11 8.11 -62.87 15.66
N VAL A 12 7.02 -62.40 15.02
CA VAL A 12 5.54 -62.67 15.19
C VAL A 12 4.76 -61.79 16.21
N ASN A 13 3.65 -61.18 15.73
CA ASN A 13 2.35 -60.69 16.32
C ASN A 13 2.35 -59.83 17.60
N GLU A 14 1.38 -58.94 17.92
CA GLU A 14 -0.10 -58.78 17.76
C GLU A 14 -0.42 -57.26 18.05
N GLU A 15 -1.38 -56.60 17.37
CA GLU A 15 -2.68 -56.03 17.90
C GLU A 15 -2.52 -55.03 19.09
N GLU A 16 -3.09 -53.82 19.20
CA GLU A 16 -4.33 -53.16 18.75
C GLU A 16 -4.29 -51.63 19.12
N ASP A 17 -5.14 -50.83 18.47
CA ASP A 17 -5.88 -49.62 18.95
C ASP A 17 -5.31 -48.18 19.12
N ASP A 18 -6.25 -47.25 18.84
CA ASP A 18 -6.38 -45.81 19.16
C ASP A 18 -5.70 -44.80 18.21
N GLU A 19 -6.30 -43.69 17.73
CA GLU A 19 -7.59 -43.01 17.94
C GLU A 19 -7.67 -41.88 16.86
N ASP A 20 -8.88 -41.39 16.61
CA ASP A 20 -9.24 -40.32 15.67
C ASP A 20 -8.46 -39.00 15.83
N ASP A 21 -8.12 -38.32 14.72
CA ASP A 21 -8.13 -36.84 14.66
C ASP A 21 -8.59 -36.35 13.27
N ASP A 22 -9.89 -36.06 13.21
CA ASP A 22 -10.59 -35.31 12.16
C ASP A 22 -10.17 -33.83 12.21
N GLY A 23 -9.77 -33.22 11.09
CA GLY A 23 -9.12 -31.90 11.18
C GLY A 23 -9.03 -30.96 9.97
N ASN A 24 -9.90 -31.09 8.95
CA ASN A 24 -10.25 -29.97 8.04
C ASN A 24 -9.23 -29.60 6.94
N GLU A 25 -8.81 -30.55 6.10
CA GLU A 25 -8.45 -30.23 4.71
C GLU A 25 -9.73 -30.23 3.88
N ARG A 26 -10.15 -29.05 3.42
CA ARG A 26 -11.22 -28.92 2.43
C ARG A 26 -10.83 -29.77 1.22
N ASP A 27 -11.62 -30.81 0.99
CA ASP A 27 -11.54 -31.72 -0.14
C ASP A 27 -11.72 -30.90 -1.44
N THR A 28 -10.60 -30.42 -2.00
CA THR A 28 -10.58 -29.84 -3.33
C THR A 28 -10.84 -30.99 -4.30
N GLU A 29 -11.96 -30.90 -5.03
CA GLU A 29 -12.44 -31.94 -5.93
C GLU A 29 -11.30 -32.40 -6.86
N ALA A 30 -11.22 -33.70 -7.17
CA ALA A 30 -10.08 -34.31 -7.87
C ALA A 30 -9.72 -33.65 -9.23
N TRP A 31 -10.66 -32.94 -9.86
CA TRP A 31 -10.43 -32.17 -11.08
C TRP A 31 -9.71 -30.82 -10.83
N GLU A 32 -9.81 -30.23 -9.63
CA GLU A 32 -9.01 -29.06 -9.23
C GLU A 32 -7.54 -29.43 -9.00
N LYS A 33 -7.27 -30.61 -8.42
CA LYS A 33 -5.90 -31.14 -8.24
C LYS A 33 -5.22 -31.47 -9.57
N ALA A 34 -5.95 -32.08 -10.51
CA ALA A 34 -5.40 -32.43 -11.83
C ALA A 34 -5.05 -31.20 -12.70
N TYR A 35 -5.74 -30.07 -12.52
CA TYR A 35 -5.51 -28.86 -13.31
C TYR A 35 -4.50 -27.87 -12.71
N ALA A 36 -4.20 -27.96 -11.42
CA ALA A 36 -3.31 -27.03 -10.72
C ALA A 36 -1.81 -27.34 -10.94
N ASP A 37 -1.45 -28.63 -11.04
CA ASP A 37 -0.05 -29.05 -11.20
C ASP A 37 0.44 -29.06 -12.69
N GLU A 38 -0.44 -28.84 -13.66
CA GLU A 38 -0.14 -29.07 -15.10
C GLU A 38 -0.12 -27.81 -16.00
N ARG A 39 -0.05 -26.60 -15.44
CA ARG A 39 0.06 -25.35 -16.25
C ARG A 39 1.51 -24.87 -16.47
N SER A 40 2.45 -25.79 -16.68
CA SER A 40 3.84 -25.42 -17.01
C SER A 40 3.93 -24.52 -18.26
N TRP A 41 2.96 -24.60 -19.18
CA TRP A 41 2.89 -23.81 -20.40
C TRP A 41 2.57 -22.31 -20.21
N GLU A 42 1.93 -21.91 -19.09
CA GLU A 42 1.70 -20.48 -18.78
C GLU A 42 3.00 -19.75 -18.40
N SER A 43 4.03 -20.51 -18.03
CA SER A 43 5.35 -19.99 -17.65
C SER A 43 6.35 -19.95 -18.82
N LEU A 44 5.92 -20.27 -20.04
CA LEU A 44 6.78 -20.36 -21.22
C LEU A 44 6.44 -19.26 -22.24
N GLN A 45 7.48 -18.61 -22.78
CA GLN A 45 7.39 -17.62 -23.86
C GLN A 45 8.26 -18.05 -25.04
N GLU A 46 7.75 -17.92 -26.27
CA GLU A 46 8.51 -18.19 -27.49
C GLU A 46 9.53 -17.06 -27.73
N ASP A 47 10.80 -17.43 -27.95
CA ASP A 47 11.84 -16.50 -28.37
C ASP A 47 11.77 -16.19 -29.89
N GLU A 48 12.58 -15.25 -30.38
CA GLU A 48 12.62 -14.84 -31.80
C GLU A 48 12.98 -16.00 -32.76
N SER A 49 13.49 -17.12 -32.23
CA SER A 49 13.78 -18.36 -32.97
C SER A 49 12.70 -19.43 -32.85
N GLY A 50 11.59 -19.15 -32.14
CA GLY A 50 10.49 -20.08 -31.93
C GLY A 50 10.76 -21.17 -30.88
N LEU A 51 11.79 -21.01 -30.03
CA LEU A 51 12.03 -21.89 -28.88
C LEU A 51 11.33 -21.35 -27.64
N LEU A 52 10.71 -22.28 -26.89
CA LEU A 52 10.07 -21.98 -25.61
C LEU A 52 11.13 -21.77 -24.53
N ARG A 53 11.07 -20.62 -23.85
CA ARG A 53 11.89 -20.31 -22.67
C ARG A 53 11.00 -20.01 -21.47
N PRO A 54 11.46 -20.33 -20.24
CA PRO A 54 10.82 -19.82 -19.04
C PRO A 54 10.74 -18.30 -19.08
N ILE A 55 9.58 -17.74 -18.73
CA ILE A 55 9.40 -16.30 -18.58
C ILE A 55 10.36 -15.82 -17.49
N ASP A 56 11.26 -14.89 -17.84
CA ASP A 56 12.08 -14.20 -16.85
C ASP A 56 11.20 -13.19 -16.10
N ASN A 57 10.47 -13.70 -15.11
CA ASN A 57 9.58 -12.92 -14.26
C ASN A 57 10.32 -11.77 -13.58
N GLN A 58 11.62 -11.92 -13.28
CA GLN A 58 12.42 -10.89 -12.63
C GLN A 58 12.74 -9.75 -13.61
N ALA A 59 13.13 -10.06 -14.85
CA ALA A 59 13.33 -9.05 -15.88
C ALA A 59 12.04 -8.32 -16.26
N LEU A 60 10.91 -9.03 -16.38
CA LEU A 60 9.61 -8.42 -16.64
C LEU A 60 9.17 -7.51 -15.49
N HIS A 61 9.30 -7.98 -14.24
CA HIS A 61 9.01 -7.18 -13.05
C HIS A 61 9.85 -5.90 -13.04
N HIS A 62 11.16 -6.00 -13.30
CA HIS A 62 12.06 -4.85 -13.38
C HIS A 62 11.69 -3.89 -14.52
N ALA A 63 11.31 -4.41 -15.69
CA ALA A 63 10.88 -3.58 -16.81
C ALA A 63 9.58 -2.83 -16.53
N GLN A 64 8.58 -3.51 -15.95
CA GLN A 64 7.31 -2.93 -15.54
C GLN A 64 7.50 -1.87 -14.45
N TYR A 65 8.28 -2.19 -13.42
CA TYR A 65 8.64 -1.27 -12.35
C TYR A 65 9.23 0.03 -12.87
N ARG A 66 10.24 -0.04 -13.74
CA ARG A 66 10.89 1.17 -14.28
C ARG A 66 9.99 1.95 -15.22
N ARG A 67 9.09 1.29 -15.94
CA ARG A 67 8.06 1.97 -16.74
C ARG A 67 7.13 2.78 -15.83
N ARG A 68 6.70 2.21 -14.70
CA ARG A 68 5.91 2.89 -13.67
C ARG A 68 6.68 4.06 -13.07
N LEU A 69 7.92 3.85 -12.63
CA LEU A 69 8.78 4.89 -12.06
C LEU A 69 9.00 6.07 -13.02
N ARG A 70 9.25 5.79 -14.31
CA ARG A 70 9.43 6.84 -15.32
C ARG A 70 8.14 7.59 -15.60
N SER A 71 7.00 6.91 -15.65
CA SER A 71 5.69 7.53 -15.81
C SER A 71 5.35 8.48 -14.65
N LEU A 72 5.58 8.02 -13.41
CA LEU A 72 5.45 8.85 -12.21
C LEU A 72 6.43 10.03 -12.24
N SER A 73 7.66 9.79 -12.70
CA SER A 73 8.68 10.82 -12.79
C SER A 73 8.36 11.87 -13.85
N SER A 74 7.84 11.50 -15.02
CA SER A 74 7.52 12.45 -16.09
C SER A 74 6.31 13.29 -15.72
N ALA A 75 5.33 12.70 -15.01
CA ALA A 75 4.24 13.44 -14.37
C ALA A 75 4.75 14.42 -13.31
N SER A 76 5.78 14.05 -12.53
CA SER A 76 6.35 14.89 -11.47
C SER A 76 7.42 15.89 -11.92
N ALA A 77 8.12 15.64 -13.03
CA ALA A 77 9.20 16.46 -13.57
C ALA A 77 8.66 17.65 -14.38
N ALA A 78 7.40 17.60 -14.80
CA ALA A 78 6.77 18.63 -15.61
C ALA A 78 6.42 19.91 -14.83
N SER A 79 6.36 19.91 -13.49
CA SER A 79 6.13 21.16 -12.74
C SER A 79 6.53 21.08 -11.27
N ARG A 80 6.78 22.24 -10.65
CA ARG A 80 6.85 22.40 -9.19
C ARG A 80 5.45 22.15 -8.61
N ILE A 81 5.08 20.88 -8.49
CA ILE A 81 3.74 20.46 -8.08
C ILE A 81 3.64 20.58 -6.56
N GLN A 82 2.64 21.33 -6.09
CA GLN A 82 2.25 21.29 -4.69
C GLN A 82 1.60 19.94 -4.39
N LYS A 83 2.06 19.27 -3.32
CA LYS A 83 1.49 18.01 -2.85
C LYS A 83 0.67 18.23 -1.60
N GLY A 84 -0.46 17.52 -1.51
CA GLY A 84 -1.31 17.50 -0.32
C GLY A 84 -0.74 16.61 0.77
N LEU A 85 0.12 17.14 1.64
CA LEU A 85 0.77 16.34 2.69
C LEU A 85 -0.18 15.91 3.81
N ILE A 86 -1.20 16.71 4.11
CA ILE A 86 -2.20 16.40 5.14
C ILE A 86 -3.47 15.93 4.42
N ARG A 87 -3.69 14.62 4.44
CA ARG A 87 -4.82 13.98 3.77
C ARG A 87 -5.80 13.46 4.81
N TYR A 88 -7.08 13.65 4.53
CA TYR A 88 -8.18 13.08 5.27
C TYR A 88 -8.91 12.15 4.32
N LEU A 89 -8.65 10.86 4.48
CA LEU A 89 -9.08 9.82 3.58
C LEU A 89 -10.19 9.00 4.25
N TYR A 90 -11.33 8.87 3.58
CA TYR A 90 -12.29 7.83 3.91
C TYR A 90 -12.14 6.65 2.96
N LEU A 91 -11.98 5.45 3.53
CA LEU A 91 -12.12 4.19 2.81
C LEU A 91 -13.56 3.72 2.95
N VAL A 92 -14.29 3.67 1.83
CA VAL A 92 -15.64 3.10 1.75
C VAL A 92 -15.52 1.67 1.24
N ILE A 93 -15.96 0.70 2.03
CA ILE A 93 -15.82 -0.72 1.73
C ILE A 93 -17.20 -1.33 1.50
N ASP A 94 -17.38 -1.97 0.35
CA ASP A 94 -18.59 -2.69 0.01
C ASP A 94 -18.67 -4.03 0.75
N LEU A 95 -19.65 -4.15 1.65
CA LEU A 95 -20.03 -5.37 2.37
C LEU A 95 -21.40 -5.91 1.92
N SER A 96 -21.85 -5.55 0.71
CA SER A 96 -23.05 -6.12 0.10
C SER A 96 -22.91 -7.62 -0.16
N ARG A 97 -23.99 -8.26 -0.57
CA ARG A 97 -23.99 -9.68 -1.00
C ARG A 97 -22.90 -9.97 -2.05
N ALA A 98 -22.63 -9.02 -2.96
CA ALA A 98 -21.62 -9.19 -4.01
C ALA A 98 -20.19 -9.34 -3.45
N ALA A 99 -19.90 -8.77 -2.27
CA ALA A 99 -18.60 -8.92 -1.60
C ALA A 99 -18.41 -10.32 -0.98
N GLY A 100 -19.49 -11.09 -0.82
CA GLY A 100 -19.46 -12.47 -0.34
C GLY A 100 -19.12 -13.51 -1.42
N GLU A 101 -19.03 -13.12 -2.69
CA GLU A 101 -18.70 -14.03 -3.79
C GLU A 101 -17.26 -14.57 -3.67
N MET A 102 -17.01 -15.73 -4.30
CA MET A 102 -15.78 -16.53 -4.13
C MET A 102 -14.92 -16.61 -5.40
N ASP A 103 -15.03 -15.65 -6.30
CA ASP A 103 -14.12 -15.52 -7.45
C ASP A 103 -12.69 -15.16 -7.02
N LEU A 104 -12.55 -14.43 -5.91
CA LEU A 104 -11.31 -14.30 -5.14
C LEU A 104 -11.38 -15.22 -3.91
N ARG A 105 -10.37 -16.06 -3.69
CA ARG A 105 -10.36 -17.02 -2.57
C ARG A 105 -9.83 -16.38 -1.27
N PRO A 106 -10.47 -16.60 -0.11
CA PRO A 106 -11.68 -17.41 0.12
C PRO A 106 -13.00 -16.69 -0.21
N SER A 107 -13.06 -15.37 -0.14
CA SER A 107 -14.13 -14.53 -0.70
C SER A 107 -13.58 -13.16 -1.04
N ARG A 108 -14.26 -12.39 -1.92
CA ARG A 108 -13.85 -11.01 -2.25
C ARG A 108 -13.61 -10.18 -1.01
N MET A 109 -14.52 -10.24 -0.03
CA MET A 109 -14.40 -9.44 1.18
C MET A 109 -13.16 -9.78 2.01
N VAL A 110 -12.81 -11.06 2.13
CA VAL A 110 -11.62 -11.46 2.90
C VAL A 110 -10.35 -10.97 2.20
N VAL A 111 -10.29 -11.05 0.87
CA VAL A 111 -9.17 -10.52 0.10
C VAL A 111 -9.10 -9.00 0.24
N VAL A 112 -10.23 -8.29 0.06
CA VAL A 112 -10.32 -6.83 0.25
C VAL A 112 -9.86 -6.42 1.65
N ALA A 113 -10.30 -7.10 2.71
CA ALA A 113 -9.87 -6.80 4.09
C ALA A 113 -8.34 -6.92 4.26
N LYS A 114 -7.73 -7.97 3.71
CA LYS A 114 -6.28 -8.16 3.77
C LYS A 114 -5.54 -7.06 3.01
N GLN A 115 -6.03 -6.69 1.81
CA GLN A 115 -5.41 -5.61 1.05
C GLN A 115 -5.59 -4.24 1.71
N VAL A 116 -6.75 -3.98 2.34
CA VAL A 116 -6.98 -2.77 3.14
C VAL A 116 -6.08 -2.74 4.36
N GLU A 117 -5.88 -3.86 5.05
CA GLU A 117 -4.95 -3.95 6.17
C GLU A 117 -3.52 -3.57 5.75
N ALA A 118 -3.03 -4.15 4.65
CA ALA A 118 -1.73 -3.81 4.09
C ALA A 118 -1.64 -2.33 3.70
N PHE A 119 -2.68 -1.81 3.04
CA PHE A 119 -2.77 -0.42 2.64
C PHE A 119 -2.78 0.55 3.81
N VAL A 120 -3.54 0.28 4.88
CA VAL A 120 -3.61 1.17 6.04
C VAL A 120 -2.23 1.31 6.67
N ARG A 121 -1.47 0.21 6.80
CA ARG A 121 -0.09 0.27 7.33
C ARG A 121 0.84 1.06 6.42
N GLU A 122 0.83 0.75 5.12
CA GLU A 122 1.66 1.47 4.13
C GLU A 122 1.30 2.95 4.05
N PHE A 123 0.01 3.28 4.06
CA PHE A 123 -0.48 4.65 4.00
C PHE A 123 0.03 5.48 5.17
N PHE A 124 0.00 4.95 6.39
CA PHE A 124 0.49 5.67 7.58
C PHE A 124 2.01 5.74 7.66
N ASP A 125 2.73 4.78 7.07
CA ASP A 125 4.19 4.87 6.97
C ASP A 125 4.62 6.00 6.04
N GLN A 126 3.98 6.06 4.86
CA GLN A 126 4.23 7.05 3.82
C GLN A 126 3.66 8.44 4.17
N ASN A 127 2.51 8.49 4.87
CA ASN A 127 1.76 9.70 5.18
C ASN A 127 1.41 9.78 6.68
N PRO A 128 2.40 9.96 7.56
CA PRO A 128 2.14 9.98 8.99
C PRO A 128 1.22 11.11 9.44
N LEU A 129 1.17 12.25 8.73
CA LEU A 129 0.29 13.37 9.10
C LEU A 129 -1.18 13.19 8.70
N SER A 130 -1.46 12.19 7.88
CA SER A 130 -2.79 11.95 7.34
C SER A 130 -3.67 11.20 8.34
N GLN A 131 -4.97 11.20 8.08
CA GLN A 131 -5.97 10.49 8.87
C GLN A 131 -6.81 9.61 7.96
N ILE A 132 -7.16 8.42 8.45
CA ILE A 132 -8.07 7.49 7.78
C ILE A 132 -9.36 7.38 8.58
N GLY A 133 -10.50 7.34 7.88
CA GLY A 133 -11.78 6.88 8.40
C GLY A 133 -12.27 5.69 7.59
N LEU A 134 -13.05 4.80 8.20
CA LEU A 134 -13.61 3.62 7.55
C LEU A 134 -15.13 3.70 7.55
N VAL A 135 -15.72 3.54 6.38
CA VAL A 135 -17.16 3.45 6.18
C VAL A 135 -17.45 2.14 5.46
N VAL A 136 -18.53 1.46 5.83
CA VAL A 136 -19.01 0.28 5.12
C VAL A 136 -20.38 0.54 4.54
N ILE A 137 -20.65 -0.04 3.37
CA ILE A 137 -21.98 -0.08 2.79
C ILE A 137 -22.51 -1.52 2.86
N LYS A 138 -23.67 -1.66 3.47
CA LYS A 138 -24.28 -2.97 3.74
C LYS A 138 -25.79 -2.80 3.91
N ASP A 139 -26.60 -3.74 3.42
CA ASP A 139 -28.05 -3.72 3.58
C ASP A 139 -28.73 -2.40 3.15
N GLY A 140 -28.20 -1.76 2.10
CA GLY A 140 -28.69 -0.49 1.56
C GLY A 140 -28.35 0.74 2.42
N VAL A 141 -27.55 0.59 3.47
CA VAL A 141 -27.16 1.68 4.38
C VAL A 141 -25.64 1.85 4.45
N ALA A 142 -25.20 3.06 4.77
CA ALA A 142 -23.80 3.35 5.07
C ALA A 142 -23.59 3.46 6.58
N GLN A 143 -22.53 2.83 7.09
CA GLN A 143 -22.19 2.84 8.52
C GLN A 143 -20.73 3.26 8.70
N CYS A 144 -20.49 4.24 9.58
CA CYS A 144 -19.14 4.58 10.00
C CYS A 144 -18.60 3.46 10.92
N LEU A 145 -17.54 2.78 10.51
CA LEU A 145 -16.84 1.81 11.35
C LEU A 145 -15.85 2.48 12.30
N THR A 146 -15.12 3.45 11.80
CA THR A 146 -14.16 4.24 12.58
C THR A 146 -14.14 5.66 12.07
N ASP A 147 -14.22 6.61 12.99
CA ASP A 147 -14.00 8.03 12.70
C ASP A 147 -12.56 8.28 12.23
N LEU A 148 -12.32 9.47 11.68
CA LEU A 148 -10.98 9.91 11.27
C LEU A 148 -9.99 9.80 12.43
N GLY A 149 -8.97 8.98 12.23
CA GLY A 149 -7.95 8.66 13.21
C GLY A 149 -6.58 8.47 12.58
N GLY A 150 -5.57 8.44 13.43
CA GLY A 150 -4.17 8.20 13.06
C GLY A 150 -3.63 6.86 13.54
N SER A 151 -4.50 5.94 14.01
CA SER A 151 -4.09 4.67 14.63
C SER A 151 -4.39 3.49 13.70
N PRO A 152 -3.39 2.92 13.01
CA PRO A 152 -3.57 1.82 12.07
C PRO A 152 -4.31 0.63 12.69
N GLU A 153 -3.89 0.20 13.87
CA GLU A 153 -4.41 -0.98 14.54
C GLU A 153 -5.88 -0.84 14.96
N SER A 154 -6.32 0.39 15.28
CA SER A 154 -7.73 0.65 15.56
C SER A 154 -8.61 0.43 14.33
N HIS A 155 -8.15 0.88 13.17
CA HIS A 155 -8.87 0.72 11.89
C HIS A 155 -8.88 -0.75 11.45
N ILE A 156 -7.72 -1.42 11.51
CA ILE A 156 -7.57 -2.83 11.12
C ILE A 156 -8.44 -3.72 12.00
N LYS A 157 -8.41 -3.54 13.32
CA LYS A 157 -9.23 -4.31 14.26
C LYS A 157 -10.73 -4.11 14.01
N ALA A 158 -11.15 -2.88 13.75
CA ALA A 158 -12.56 -2.58 13.47
C ALA A 158 -13.04 -3.25 12.18
N LEU A 159 -12.22 -3.25 11.13
CA LEU A 159 -12.53 -3.91 9.86
C LEU A 159 -12.58 -5.43 10.01
N MET A 160 -11.54 -6.04 10.59
CA MET A 160 -11.46 -7.49 10.78
C MET A 160 -12.57 -8.03 11.69
N GLY A 161 -13.09 -7.21 12.59
CA GLY A 161 -14.24 -7.56 13.44
C GLY A 161 -15.60 -7.57 12.71
N LYS A 162 -15.69 -7.07 11.47
CA LYS A 162 -16.96 -6.91 10.73
C LYS A 162 -16.84 -7.31 9.25
N LEU A 163 -16.62 -8.60 9.00
CA LEU A 163 -16.50 -9.16 7.64
C LEU A 163 -17.81 -9.75 7.06
N GLY A 164 -18.91 -9.69 7.83
CA GLY A 164 -20.18 -10.28 7.40
C GLY A 164 -20.82 -9.51 6.24
N CYS A 165 -21.00 -10.16 5.09
CA CYS A 165 -21.56 -9.58 3.87
C CYS A 165 -23.06 -9.87 3.74
N SER A 166 -23.89 -8.86 3.47
CA SER A 166 -25.32 -9.05 3.17
C SER A 166 -25.96 -7.83 2.51
N GLY A 167 -27.13 -8.06 1.90
CA GLY A 167 -27.96 -7.00 1.32
C GLY A 167 -27.33 -6.32 0.10
N GLU A 168 -27.78 -5.10 -0.19
CA GLU A 168 -27.37 -4.33 -1.37
C GLU A 168 -26.44 -3.18 -1.00
N ALA A 169 -25.64 -2.71 -1.96
CA ALA A 169 -24.78 -1.54 -1.80
C ALA A 169 -25.57 -0.23 -2.00
N SER A 170 -25.23 0.83 -1.28
CA SER A 170 -25.77 2.19 -1.50
C SER A 170 -24.65 3.22 -1.53
N LEU A 171 -24.32 3.69 -2.73
CA LEU A 171 -23.30 4.70 -2.98
C LEU A 171 -23.72 6.08 -2.45
N GLN A 172 -24.99 6.45 -2.61
CA GLN A 172 -25.50 7.75 -2.16
C GLN A 172 -25.34 7.91 -0.65
N ASN A 173 -25.79 6.92 0.13
CA ASN A 173 -25.71 6.98 1.59
C ASN A 173 -24.26 7.07 2.08
N ALA A 174 -23.32 6.38 1.41
CA ALA A 174 -21.90 6.49 1.73
C ALA A 174 -21.35 7.87 1.44
N LEU A 175 -21.63 8.42 0.26
CA LEU A 175 -21.17 9.74 -0.13
C LEU A 175 -21.75 10.84 0.77
N GLU A 176 -23.01 10.75 1.16
CA GLU A 176 -23.65 11.70 2.07
C GLU A 176 -23.02 11.67 3.48
N LEU A 177 -22.83 10.47 4.04
CA LEU A 177 -22.17 10.30 5.35
C LEU A 177 -20.74 10.85 5.35
N VAL A 178 -19.97 10.49 4.32
CA VAL A 178 -18.58 10.94 4.17
C VAL A 178 -18.51 12.44 3.90
N HIS A 179 -19.44 12.99 3.12
CA HIS A 179 -19.53 14.44 2.86
C HIS A 179 -19.77 15.23 4.15
N GLU A 180 -20.68 14.78 5.01
CA GLU A 180 -20.94 15.42 6.30
C GLU A 180 -19.70 15.45 7.19
N GLN A 181 -18.97 14.33 7.26
CA GLN A 181 -17.75 14.21 8.05
C GLN A 181 -16.59 15.05 7.46
N LEU A 182 -16.37 14.98 6.15
CA LEU A 182 -15.28 15.72 5.47
C LEU A 182 -15.52 17.23 5.43
N ASN A 183 -16.77 17.71 5.49
CA ASN A 183 -17.05 19.14 5.51
C ASN A 183 -16.61 19.82 6.81
N GLN A 184 -16.54 19.08 7.91
CA GLN A 184 -16.05 19.59 9.21
C GLN A 184 -14.54 19.84 9.21
N ILE A 185 -13.83 19.29 8.21
CA ILE A 185 -12.37 19.33 8.13
C ILE A 185 -11.90 20.69 7.61
N PRO A 186 -10.81 21.25 8.16
CA PRO A 186 -10.24 22.49 7.68
C PRO A 186 -9.91 22.47 6.19
N SER A 187 -10.03 23.63 5.53
CA SER A 187 -9.82 23.80 4.09
C SER A 187 -8.40 23.53 3.60
N TYR A 188 -7.41 23.48 4.50
CA TYR A 188 -6.02 23.11 4.17
C TYR A 188 -5.82 21.61 3.99
N GLY A 189 -6.76 20.78 4.47
CA GLY A 189 -6.71 19.34 4.35
C GLY A 189 -7.20 18.88 3.00
N HIS A 190 -6.48 17.94 2.39
CA HIS A 190 -6.99 17.24 1.21
C HIS A 190 -8.07 16.25 1.64
N ARG A 191 -9.25 16.39 1.03
CA ARG A 191 -10.43 15.56 1.31
C ARG A 191 -10.53 14.49 0.25
N GLU A 192 -10.34 13.23 0.64
CA GLU A 192 -10.26 12.11 -0.28
C GLU A 192 -11.20 10.99 0.14
N VAL A 193 -11.75 10.29 -0.86
CA VAL A 193 -12.57 9.09 -0.67
C VAL A 193 -12.07 8.04 -1.63
N ILE A 194 -11.80 6.84 -1.13
CA ILE A 194 -11.51 5.66 -1.96
C ILE A 194 -12.61 4.64 -1.67
N ILE A 195 -13.31 4.21 -2.73
CA ILE A 195 -14.42 3.27 -2.63
C ILE A 195 -13.97 1.94 -3.23
N LEU A 196 -13.95 0.89 -2.41
CA LEU A 196 -13.73 -0.49 -2.85
C LEU A 196 -15.10 -1.11 -3.11
N TYR A 197 -15.46 -1.20 -4.39
CA TYR A 197 -16.82 -1.49 -4.83
C TYR A 197 -16.90 -2.89 -5.44
N SER A 198 -17.74 -3.76 -4.86
CA SER A 198 -17.93 -5.14 -5.30
C SER A 198 -19.17 -5.31 -6.15
N ALA A 199 -20.27 -4.63 -5.80
CA ALA A 199 -21.54 -4.76 -6.47
C ALA A 199 -21.51 -4.24 -7.91
N LEU A 200 -22.42 -4.73 -8.75
CA LEU A 200 -22.66 -4.24 -10.11
C LEU A 200 -23.85 -3.27 -10.20
N SER A 201 -24.45 -2.97 -9.06
CA SER A 201 -25.58 -2.05 -8.93
C SER A 201 -25.45 -1.27 -7.63
N THR A 202 -26.11 -0.11 -7.57
CA THR A 202 -26.28 0.67 -6.35
C THR A 202 -27.77 0.85 -6.11
N CYS A 203 -28.21 0.69 -4.87
CA CYS A 203 -29.59 0.83 -4.43
C CYS A 203 -29.70 2.08 -3.56
N ASP A 204 -29.93 3.22 -4.22
CA ASP A 204 -29.91 4.53 -3.59
C ASP A 204 -31.34 5.10 -3.41
N PRO A 205 -31.61 5.86 -2.34
CA PRO A 205 -32.95 6.38 -2.05
C PRO A 205 -33.37 7.55 -2.97
N GLY A 206 -32.42 8.28 -3.56
CA GLY A 206 -32.67 9.45 -4.40
C GLY A 206 -31.72 9.54 -5.60
N ASP A 207 -31.53 10.76 -6.11
CA ASP A 207 -30.62 11.00 -7.24
C ASP A 207 -29.16 11.12 -6.79
N VAL A 208 -28.38 10.07 -7.04
CA VAL A 208 -26.94 10.04 -6.77
C VAL A 208 -26.16 11.12 -7.53
N MET A 209 -26.65 11.59 -8.67
CA MET A 209 -25.98 12.60 -9.49
C MET A 209 -25.91 13.95 -8.76
N GLU A 210 -26.97 14.32 -8.03
CA GLU A 210 -26.95 15.51 -7.17
C GLU A 210 -25.90 15.38 -6.06
N THR A 211 -25.76 14.19 -5.47
CA THR A 211 -24.77 13.92 -4.42
C THR A 211 -23.34 13.98 -4.95
N ILE A 212 -23.11 13.52 -6.19
CA ILE A 212 -21.82 13.70 -6.89
C ILE A 212 -21.50 15.19 -7.06
N LEU A 213 -22.47 16.00 -7.48
CA LEU A 213 -22.30 17.45 -7.61
C LEU A 213 -22.04 18.13 -6.26
N LYS A 214 -22.69 17.68 -5.18
CA LYS A 214 -22.41 18.14 -3.80
C LYS A 214 -20.95 17.84 -3.40
N CYS A 215 -20.45 16.64 -3.70
CA CYS A 215 -19.06 16.26 -3.43
C CYS A 215 -18.06 17.13 -4.20
N LYS A 216 -18.33 17.37 -5.50
CA LYS A 216 -17.54 18.28 -6.35
C LYS A 216 -17.49 19.70 -5.77
N LYS A 217 -18.65 20.24 -5.38
CA LYS A 217 -18.74 21.58 -4.75
C LYS A 217 -17.94 21.67 -3.45
N SER A 218 -17.93 20.60 -2.66
CA SER A 218 -17.14 20.50 -1.42
C SER A 218 -15.66 20.15 -1.62
N LYS A 219 -15.18 20.09 -2.88
CA LYS A 219 -13.80 19.78 -3.26
C LYS A 219 -13.31 18.43 -2.72
N ILE A 220 -14.20 17.43 -2.69
CA ILE A 220 -13.87 16.07 -2.27
C ILE A 220 -13.46 15.29 -3.51
N ARG A 221 -12.27 14.69 -3.48
CA ARG A 221 -11.77 13.82 -4.55
C ARG A 221 -12.21 12.37 -4.28
N CYS A 222 -13.01 11.79 -5.16
CA CYS A 222 -13.49 10.42 -5.01
C CYS A 222 -12.85 9.51 -6.06
N SER A 223 -12.16 8.46 -5.62
CA SER A 223 -11.62 7.40 -6.47
C SER A 223 -12.34 6.09 -6.16
N VAL A 224 -12.51 5.24 -7.17
CA VAL A 224 -13.21 3.95 -7.01
C VAL A 224 -12.34 2.84 -7.58
N ILE A 225 -12.30 1.71 -6.89
CA ILE A 225 -11.71 0.47 -7.36
C ILE A 225 -12.84 -0.55 -7.43
N GLY A 226 -13.25 -0.90 -8.65
CA GLY A 226 -14.24 -1.93 -8.91
C GLY A 226 -13.60 -3.32 -8.92
N LEU A 227 -14.25 -4.32 -8.33
CA LEU A 227 -13.73 -5.70 -8.32
C LEU A 227 -14.14 -6.54 -9.53
N SER A 228 -15.26 -6.23 -10.17
CA SER A 228 -15.82 -7.07 -11.25
C SER A 228 -15.89 -6.34 -12.58
N ALA A 229 -16.61 -5.23 -12.66
CA ALA A 229 -16.83 -4.51 -13.91
C ALA A 229 -16.81 -2.99 -13.70
N GLU A 230 -16.69 -2.29 -14.82
CA GLU A 230 -16.80 -0.83 -14.87
C GLU A 230 -18.27 -0.39 -14.77
N LEU A 231 -18.58 0.45 -13.78
CA LEU A 231 -19.87 1.08 -13.58
C LEU A 231 -19.86 2.53 -14.06
N TYR A 232 -20.85 2.88 -14.89
CA TYR A 232 -21.00 4.23 -15.43
C TYR A 232 -21.06 5.31 -14.34
N ILE A 233 -21.84 5.09 -13.28
CA ILE A 233 -22.01 6.05 -12.18
C ILE A 233 -20.70 6.26 -11.42
N CYS A 234 -19.95 5.17 -11.15
CA CYS A 234 -18.64 5.25 -10.48
C CYS A 234 -17.60 5.97 -11.36
N LYS A 235 -17.59 5.69 -12.67
CA LYS A 235 -16.74 6.39 -13.64
C LYS A 235 -17.06 7.88 -13.67
N TYR A 236 -18.34 8.23 -13.74
CA TYR A 236 -18.81 9.61 -13.74
C TYR A 236 -18.42 10.34 -12.44
N LEU A 237 -18.62 9.71 -11.27
CA LEU A 237 -18.16 10.23 -9.97
C LEU A 237 -16.67 10.57 -9.98
N CYS A 238 -15.82 9.66 -10.46
CA CYS A 238 -14.37 9.87 -10.49
C CYS A 238 -13.98 11.01 -11.43
N GLN A 239 -14.60 11.08 -12.62
CA GLN A 239 -14.34 12.13 -13.60
C GLN A 239 -14.76 13.52 -13.08
N GLU A 240 -15.92 13.63 -12.45
CA GLU A 240 -16.43 14.90 -11.93
C GLU A 240 -15.66 15.42 -10.71
N THR A 241 -15.12 14.51 -9.89
CA THR A 241 -14.38 14.85 -8.66
C THR A 241 -12.86 14.86 -8.85
N GLY A 242 -12.35 14.53 -10.05
CA GLY A 242 -10.91 14.46 -10.34
C GLY A 242 -10.18 13.29 -9.68
N GLY A 243 -10.91 12.20 -9.38
CA GLY A 243 -10.34 10.95 -8.91
C GLY A 243 -10.06 9.96 -10.03
N LEU A 244 -9.75 8.72 -9.65
CA LEU A 244 -9.41 7.63 -10.57
C LEU A 244 -10.42 6.50 -10.44
N TYR A 245 -10.82 5.91 -11.58
CA TYR A 245 -11.60 4.68 -11.59
C TYR A 245 -10.79 3.56 -12.21
N SER A 246 -10.61 2.48 -11.45
CA SER A 246 -9.86 1.30 -11.87
C SER A 246 -10.67 0.03 -11.61
N VAL A 247 -10.42 -1.01 -12.39
CA VAL A 247 -11.04 -2.32 -12.22
C VAL A 247 -9.94 -3.35 -11.92
N ALA A 248 -10.06 -4.05 -10.79
CA ALA A 248 -9.16 -5.12 -10.41
C ALA A 248 -9.39 -6.34 -11.29
N LEU A 249 -8.30 -7.03 -11.64
CA LEU A 249 -8.33 -8.24 -12.49
C LEU A 249 -8.09 -9.49 -11.66
N ASP A 250 -7.17 -9.39 -10.71
CA ASP A 250 -6.77 -10.45 -9.78
C ASP A 250 -6.39 -9.83 -8.42
N GLU A 251 -6.03 -10.67 -7.45
CA GLU A 251 -5.63 -10.24 -6.11
C GLU A 251 -4.37 -9.36 -6.11
N ALA A 252 -3.38 -9.67 -6.96
CA ALA A 252 -2.13 -8.92 -7.03
C ALA A 252 -2.35 -7.52 -7.63
N HIS A 253 -3.17 -7.44 -8.67
CA HIS A 253 -3.58 -6.20 -9.30
C HIS A 253 -4.42 -5.34 -8.35
N LEU A 254 -5.33 -5.95 -7.56
CA LEU A 254 -6.07 -5.23 -6.52
C LEU A 254 -5.13 -4.59 -5.50
N LYS A 255 -4.11 -5.34 -5.03
CA LYS A 255 -3.09 -4.82 -4.14
C LYS A 255 -2.37 -3.61 -4.73
N ASP A 256 -1.93 -3.73 -5.98
CA ASP A 256 -1.24 -2.65 -6.69
C ASP A 256 -2.11 -1.40 -6.83
N LEU A 257 -3.38 -1.56 -7.23
CA LEU A 257 -4.33 -0.46 -7.40
C LEU A 257 -4.60 0.27 -6.07
N ILE A 258 -4.77 -0.48 -4.98
CA ILE A 258 -4.99 0.13 -3.66
C ILE A 258 -3.72 0.87 -3.21
N LEU A 259 -2.54 0.27 -3.38
CA LEU A 259 -1.26 0.88 -2.98
C LEU A 259 -0.88 2.10 -3.84
N GLU A 260 -1.36 2.21 -5.07
CA GLU A 260 -1.17 3.41 -5.91
C GLU A 260 -1.76 4.68 -5.26
N HIS A 261 -2.76 4.53 -4.38
CA HIS A 261 -3.33 5.64 -3.62
C HIS A 261 -2.58 5.98 -2.32
N ALA A 262 -1.55 5.20 -1.95
CA ALA A 262 -0.72 5.50 -0.78
C ALA A 262 0.07 6.80 -0.94
N PRO A 263 0.81 7.07 -2.04
CA PRO A 263 1.47 8.37 -2.21
C PRO A 263 0.46 9.53 -2.32
N PRO A 264 0.80 10.74 -1.84
CA PRO A 264 -0.07 11.89 -1.91
C PRO A 264 -0.26 12.32 -3.37
N PRO A 265 -1.51 12.49 -3.83
CA PRO A 265 -1.76 12.92 -5.19
C PRO A 265 -1.27 14.36 -5.44
N PRO A 266 -1.01 14.73 -6.70
CA PRO A 266 -0.73 16.12 -7.05
C PRO A 266 -1.94 16.99 -6.68
N ALA A 267 -1.70 18.11 -5.99
CA ALA A 267 -2.77 19.05 -5.68
C ALA A 267 -3.21 19.75 -6.97
N ILE A 268 -4.52 19.77 -7.22
CA ILE A 268 -5.09 20.58 -8.29
C ILE A 268 -4.88 22.04 -7.90
N ALA A 269 -4.28 22.84 -8.79
CA ALA A 269 -3.82 24.20 -8.49
C ALA A 269 -4.92 25.11 -7.90
N GLU A 270 -6.19 24.91 -8.29
CA GLU A 270 -7.35 25.66 -7.79
C GLU A 270 -7.71 25.37 -6.33
N PHE A 271 -7.25 24.24 -5.78
CA PHE A 271 -7.58 23.79 -4.43
C PHE A 271 -6.40 23.87 -3.46
N ALA A 272 -5.22 24.23 -3.95
CA ALA A 272 -3.97 24.19 -3.23
C ALA A 272 -3.67 25.50 -2.48
N ILE A 273 -4.54 25.90 -1.54
CA ILE A 273 -4.28 27.09 -0.71
C ILE A 273 -3.19 26.76 0.33
N ALA A 274 -2.03 27.39 0.20
CA ALA A 274 -0.95 27.24 1.17
C ALA A 274 -1.33 27.91 2.50
N ASN A 275 -1.57 27.10 3.54
CA ASN A 275 -1.90 27.56 4.88
C ASN A 275 -0.79 27.16 5.86
N LEU A 276 -0.38 28.11 6.71
CA LEU A 276 0.57 27.85 7.79
C LEU A 276 -0.16 27.28 9.00
N ILE A 277 0.16 26.04 9.37
CA ILE A 277 -0.46 25.33 10.48
C ILE A 277 0.51 25.32 11.67
N LYS A 278 -0.01 25.63 12.86
CA LYS A 278 0.77 25.51 14.10
C LYS A 278 0.80 24.05 14.52
N MET A 279 1.98 23.45 14.59
CA MET A 279 2.20 22.09 15.09
C MET A 279 2.97 22.12 16.42
N GLY A 280 2.73 21.11 17.26
CA GLY A 280 3.46 20.91 18.51
C GLY A 280 4.40 19.72 18.42
N PHE A 281 5.64 19.90 18.87
CA PHE A 281 6.61 18.82 19.04
C PHE A 281 6.67 18.42 20.53
N PRO A 282 5.94 17.38 20.94
CA PRO A 282 5.91 16.98 22.33
C PRO A 282 7.19 16.23 22.71
N GLN A 283 7.60 16.37 23.97
CA GLN A 283 8.69 15.58 24.54
C GLN A 283 8.14 14.27 25.09
N ARG A 284 8.93 13.20 24.96
CA ARG A 284 8.62 11.91 25.59
C ARG A 284 8.86 12.04 27.10
N ALA A 285 7.82 11.77 27.88
CA ALA A 285 7.89 11.72 29.33
C ALA A 285 8.74 10.53 29.79
N ALA A 286 9.38 10.67 30.94
CA ALA A 286 10.14 9.60 31.57
C ALA A 286 9.26 8.36 31.83
N GLU A 287 9.81 7.19 31.59
CA GLU A 287 9.18 5.91 31.85
C GLU A 287 9.08 5.68 33.37
N GLY A 288 7.93 5.21 33.86
CA GLY A 288 7.70 4.89 35.28
C GLY A 288 6.68 5.78 36.02
N VAL A 289 6.14 6.83 35.39
CA VAL A 289 5.10 7.68 36.01
C VAL A 289 3.71 7.29 35.51
N ILE A 290 2.84 6.86 36.44
CA ILE A 290 1.41 6.63 36.20
C ILE A 290 0.75 7.98 35.92
N SER A 291 -0.01 8.04 34.84
CA SER A 291 -0.72 9.26 34.46
C SER A 291 -1.99 8.93 33.71
N ILE A 292 -2.97 9.80 33.85
CA ILE A 292 -4.20 9.73 33.07
C ILE A 292 -3.90 10.26 31.66
N CYS A 293 -4.06 9.40 30.66
CA CYS A 293 -3.90 9.77 29.25
C CYS A 293 -5.15 10.52 28.79
N SER A 294 -4.99 11.71 28.20
CA SER A 294 -6.11 12.52 27.71
C SER A 294 -6.86 11.88 26.54
N CYS A 295 -6.25 10.90 25.86
CA CYS A 295 -6.86 10.18 24.74
C CYS A 295 -7.91 9.16 25.19
N HIS A 296 -7.58 8.37 26.22
CA HIS A 296 -8.41 7.25 26.68
C HIS A 296 -9.14 7.55 27.99
N LYS A 297 -8.79 8.64 28.67
CA LYS A 297 -9.25 8.98 30.03
C LYS A 297 -8.95 7.88 31.07
N GLU A 298 -8.00 7.01 30.74
CA GLU A 298 -7.55 5.91 31.57
C GLU A 298 -6.13 6.18 32.09
N ALA A 299 -5.83 5.66 33.27
CA ALA A 299 -4.48 5.65 33.81
C ALA A 299 -3.65 4.61 33.05
N LYS A 300 -2.71 5.07 32.22
CA LYS A 300 -1.76 4.19 31.54
C LYS A 300 -0.42 4.21 32.25
N PHE A 301 0.16 3.02 32.40
CA PHE A 301 1.52 2.82 32.88
C PHE A 301 2.47 2.84 31.66
N GLY A 302 3.52 3.65 31.71
CA GLY A 302 4.52 3.72 30.63
C GLY A 302 4.78 5.12 30.08
N GLY A 303 5.67 5.17 29.09
CA GLY A 303 6.03 6.41 28.38
C GLY A 303 4.84 7.03 27.64
N GLY A 304 4.82 8.36 27.58
CA GLY A 304 3.82 9.10 26.83
C GLY A 304 4.36 10.46 26.41
N TYR A 305 3.63 11.18 25.58
CA TYR A 305 4.06 12.45 25.02
C TYR A 305 3.36 13.61 25.74
N ILE A 306 4.12 14.66 26.08
CA ILE A 306 3.59 15.84 26.77
C ILE A 306 3.33 16.94 25.76
N CYS A 307 2.08 17.35 25.63
CA CYS A 307 1.69 18.46 24.76
C CYS A 307 2.43 19.75 25.18
N PRO A 308 3.12 20.45 24.26
CA PRO A 308 3.91 21.62 24.62
C PRO A 308 3.05 22.80 25.10
N ARG A 309 1.79 22.90 24.64
CA ARG A 309 0.86 24.00 24.92
C ARG A 309 0.12 23.84 26.25
N CYS A 310 -0.62 22.74 26.43
CA CYS A 310 -1.46 22.53 27.61
C CYS A 310 -0.91 21.49 28.60
N LYS A 311 0.26 20.91 28.33
CA LYS A 311 0.90 19.87 29.15
C LYS A 311 0.08 18.58 29.33
N ALA A 312 -1.00 18.42 28.56
CA ALA A 312 -1.76 17.18 28.49
C ALA A 312 -0.86 16.01 28.07
N ARG A 313 -1.03 14.84 28.69
CA ARG A 313 -0.33 13.64 28.27
C ARG A 313 -1.13 12.89 27.21
N VAL A 314 -0.44 12.49 26.16
CA VAL A 314 -0.94 11.80 24.99
C VAL A 314 -0.20 10.47 24.85
N CYS A 315 -0.90 9.43 24.43
CA CYS A 315 -0.36 8.08 24.36
C CYS A 315 0.49 7.86 23.10
N GLU A 316 0.01 8.31 21.94
CA GLU A 316 0.60 8.03 20.63
C GLU A 316 0.73 9.30 19.80
N LEU A 317 1.65 9.29 18.84
CA LEU A 317 1.81 10.33 17.84
C LEU A 317 1.75 9.70 16.45
N PRO A 318 1.31 10.44 15.44
CA PRO A 318 0.78 11.81 15.51
C PRO A 318 -0.69 11.84 15.91
N THR A 319 -1.12 12.88 16.63
CA THR A 319 -2.52 13.03 17.03
C THR A 319 -2.87 14.47 17.38
N GLU A 320 -4.16 14.80 17.41
CA GLU A 320 -4.63 16.09 17.87
C GLU A 320 -4.85 16.09 19.39
N CYS A 321 -4.34 17.13 20.06
CA CYS A 321 -4.53 17.29 21.49
C CYS A 321 -5.99 17.64 21.83
N ARG A 322 -6.71 16.71 22.45
CA ARG A 322 -8.13 16.87 22.86
C ARG A 322 -8.43 18.05 23.80
N ILE A 323 -7.42 18.64 24.44
CA ILE A 323 -7.60 19.80 25.34
C ILE A 323 -7.42 21.13 24.62
N CYS A 324 -6.41 21.25 23.73
CA CYS A 324 -6.05 22.54 23.13
C CYS A 324 -6.10 22.59 21.59
N GLY A 325 -6.52 21.49 20.95
CA GLY A 325 -6.65 21.37 19.49
C GLY A 325 -5.33 21.44 18.71
N LEU A 326 -4.19 21.37 19.40
CA LEU A 326 -2.88 21.43 18.74
C LEU A 326 -2.55 20.07 18.15
N THR A 327 -2.23 20.01 16.85
CA THR A 327 -1.70 18.81 16.20
C THR A 327 -0.30 18.52 16.74
N LEU A 328 -0.13 17.34 17.33
CA LEU A 328 1.12 16.87 17.91
C LEU A 328 1.80 15.90 16.95
N VAL A 329 3.05 16.20 16.60
CA VAL A 329 3.84 15.44 15.63
C VAL A 329 5.26 15.27 16.13
N SER A 330 5.94 14.21 15.69
CA SER A 330 7.36 14.02 15.94
C SER A 330 8.16 14.49 14.72
N SER A 331 9.40 14.94 14.92
CA SER A 331 10.29 15.30 13.80
C SER A 331 10.51 14.13 12.82
N PRO A 332 10.65 12.86 13.26
CA PRO A 332 10.68 11.71 12.35
C PRO A 332 9.45 11.56 11.46
N HIS A 333 8.25 11.92 11.94
CA HIS A 333 7.03 11.84 11.13
C HIS A 333 7.07 12.84 9.97
N LEU A 334 7.52 14.06 10.24
CA LEU A 334 7.74 15.03 9.17
C LEU A 334 8.83 14.55 8.21
N ALA A 335 9.94 14.05 8.75
CA ALA A 335 11.08 13.51 8.00
C ALA A 335 10.64 12.43 6.99
N ARG A 336 9.75 11.51 7.41
CA ARG A 336 9.23 10.49 6.51
C ARG A 336 8.51 11.10 5.31
N SER A 337 7.69 12.15 5.46
CA SER A 337 7.00 12.75 4.31
C SER A 337 7.91 13.54 3.34
N TYR A 338 9.19 13.75 3.63
CA TYR A 338 10.08 14.53 2.75
C TYR A 338 10.38 13.84 1.41
N HIS A 339 10.37 12.51 1.34
CA HIS A 339 10.65 11.82 0.08
C HIS A 339 9.60 12.14 -1.00
N HIS A 340 8.37 12.48 -0.59
CA HIS A 340 7.35 13.00 -1.51
C HIS A 340 7.71 14.37 -2.08
N LEU A 341 8.38 15.22 -1.30
CA LEU A 341 8.76 16.57 -1.70
C LEU A 341 10.02 16.60 -2.56
N PHE A 342 10.97 15.70 -2.27
CA PHE A 342 12.26 15.61 -2.95
C PHE A 342 12.54 14.19 -3.43
N PRO A 343 11.76 13.67 -4.40
CA PRO A 343 11.94 12.32 -4.88
C PRO A 343 13.31 12.13 -5.54
N VAL A 344 13.86 10.92 -5.46
CA VAL A 344 15.07 10.54 -6.19
C VAL A 344 14.76 10.55 -7.68
N THR A 345 15.63 11.20 -8.46
CA THR A 345 15.52 11.21 -9.92
C THR A 345 15.74 9.79 -10.44
N PRO A 346 14.85 9.26 -11.31
CA PRO A 346 15.03 7.92 -11.88
C PRO A 346 16.40 7.76 -12.51
N PHE A 347 16.96 6.56 -12.37
CA PHE A 347 18.27 6.27 -12.92
C PHE A 347 18.20 5.99 -14.43
N ASP A 348 19.27 6.37 -15.12
CA ASP A 348 19.42 6.21 -16.56
C ASP A 348 19.79 4.77 -16.91
N ASP A 349 19.18 4.25 -17.97
CA ASP A 349 19.54 2.95 -18.54
C ASP A 349 20.97 2.96 -19.07
N VAL A 350 21.79 2.00 -18.64
CA VAL A 350 23.07 1.73 -19.28
C VAL A 350 22.85 0.65 -20.33
N ALA A 351 22.92 1.02 -21.60
CA ALA A 351 22.84 0.05 -22.67
C ALA A 351 23.94 -1.02 -22.51
N PRO A 352 23.62 -2.31 -22.70
CA PRO A 352 24.60 -3.38 -22.78
C PRO A 352 25.34 -3.32 -24.14
N SER A 353 25.81 -2.14 -24.55
CA SER A 353 26.64 -2.02 -25.73
C SER A 353 28.07 -2.45 -25.41
N LEU A 354 28.61 -3.29 -26.30
CA LEU A 354 30.03 -3.67 -26.45
C LEU A 354 30.90 -2.45 -26.86
N ALA A 355 30.69 -1.28 -26.24
CA ALA A 355 31.47 -0.10 -26.56
C ALA A 355 32.93 -0.31 -26.10
N PRO A 356 33.96 0.04 -26.90
CA PRO A 356 35.35 -0.40 -26.71
C PRO A 356 36.05 0.17 -25.47
N ASN A 357 35.42 1.06 -24.72
CA ASN A 357 36.00 1.70 -23.54
C ASN A 357 35.70 0.91 -22.26
N GLN A 358 36.26 -0.31 -22.18
CA GLN A 358 36.14 -1.24 -21.05
C GLN A 358 36.79 -0.72 -19.74
N HIS A 359 37.53 0.40 -19.78
CA HIS A 359 38.31 0.89 -18.64
C HIS A 359 37.53 1.81 -17.66
N ARG A 360 36.25 2.09 -17.88
CA ARG A 360 35.45 2.98 -17.01
C ARG A 360 34.16 2.38 -16.44
N ARG A 361 33.84 1.11 -16.75
CA ARG A 361 32.68 0.46 -16.13
C ARG A 361 33.09 -0.12 -14.78
N PRO A 362 32.43 0.26 -13.67
CA PRO A 362 32.70 -0.38 -12.39
C PRO A 362 32.26 -1.84 -12.46
N LYS A 363 33.08 -2.71 -11.86
CA LYS A 363 32.82 -4.15 -11.82
C LYS A 363 31.71 -4.52 -10.84
N ASN A 364 31.42 -3.63 -9.89
CA ASN A 364 30.52 -3.89 -8.77
C ASN A 364 29.47 -2.78 -8.67
N CYS A 365 28.29 -3.15 -8.19
CA CYS A 365 27.23 -2.22 -7.79
C CYS A 365 27.71 -1.34 -6.63
N PHE A 366 27.49 -0.03 -6.71
CA PHE A 366 27.87 0.89 -5.63
C PHE A 366 27.12 0.61 -4.32
N GLY A 367 25.86 0.16 -4.40
CA GLY A 367 25.01 -0.12 -3.23
C GLY A 367 25.36 -1.45 -2.55
N CYS A 368 25.15 -2.57 -3.24
CA CYS A 368 25.29 -3.91 -2.66
C CYS A 368 26.65 -4.57 -2.91
N GLN A 369 27.57 -3.92 -3.63
CA GLN A 369 28.90 -4.44 -4.00
C GLN A 369 28.90 -5.74 -4.83
N HIS A 370 27.73 -6.25 -5.24
CA HIS A 370 27.63 -7.41 -6.11
C HIS A 370 28.20 -7.11 -7.49
N SER A 371 28.77 -8.12 -8.14
CA SER A 371 29.35 -7.95 -9.47
C SER A 371 28.26 -7.65 -10.50
N LEU A 372 28.48 -6.63 -11.33
CA LEU A 372 27.63 -6.27 -12.47
C LEU A 372 28.03 -7.04 -13.75
N LEU A 373 28.81 -8.12 -13.59
CA LEU A 373 29.31 -8.97 -14.65
C LEU A 373 28.84 -10.41 -14.39
N ASN A 374 28.23 -11.03 -15.39
CA ASN A 374 27.92 -12.45 -15.36
C ASN A 374 29.18 -13.30 -15.63
N PRO A 375 29.17 -14.60 -15.26
CA PRO A 375 30.23 -15.54 -15.63
C PRO A 375 30.46 -15.48 -17.16
N GLY A 376 31.66 -15.08 -17.59
CA GLY A 376 31.96 -14.81 -18.99
C GLY A 376 32.10 -13.33 -19.39
N ASN A 377 32.19 -12.39 -18.43
CA ASN A 377 32.35 -10.95 -18.66
C ASN A 377 31.20 -10.30 -19.45
N ILE A 378 30.02 -10.92 -19.46
CA ILE A 378 28.83 -10.36 -20.10
C ILE A 378 28.27 -9.28 -19.17
N PRO A 379 28.10 -8.03 -19.65
CA PRO A 379 27.54 -6.95 -18.83
C PRO A 379 26.10 -7.28 -18.43
N VAL A 380 25.82 -7.24 -17.12
CA VAL A 380 24.44 -7.30 -16.62
C VAL A 380 23.78 -5.94 -16.82
N HIS A 381 22.46 -5.92 -17.04
CA HIS A 381 21.69 -4.69 -17.03
C HIS A 381 21.92 -3.92 -15.73
N CYS A 382 22.43 -2.70 -15.87
CA CYS A 382 22.67 -1.80 -14.75
C CYS A 382 22.13 -0.41 -15.07
N VAL A 383 21.95 0.37 -14.02
CA VAL A 383 21.43 1.73 -14.09
C VAL A 383 22.44 2.70 -13.52
N THR A 384 22.42 3.95 -13.99
CA THR A 384 23.33 5.00 -13.54
C THR A 384 22.57 6.18 -12.98
N CYS A 385 22.97 6.66 -11.81
CA CYS A 385 22.38 7.87 -11.25
C CYS A 385 22.80 9.11 -12.06
N PRO A 386 21.87 9.96 -12.52
CA PRO A 386 22.22 11.12 -13.35
C PRO A 386 23.06 12.18 -12.62
N LYS A 387 22.99 12.22 -11.27
CA LYS A 387 23.67 13.22 -10.42
C LYS A 387 25.09 12.79 -10.03
N CYS A 388 25.25 11.64 -9.37
CA CYS A 388 26.56 11.17 -8.91
C CYS A 388 27.31 10.31 -9.93
N LYS A 389 26.65 9.90 -11.03
CA LYS A 389 27.18 9.03 -12.08
C LYS A 389 27.70 7.66 -11.58
N GLN A 390 27.25 7.23 -10.39
CA GLN A 390 27.51 5.89 -9.86
C GLN A 390 26.54 4.86 -10.43
N PHE A 391 26.97 3.60 -10.47
CA PHE A 391 26.26 2.48 -11.08
C PHE A 391 25.61 1.59 -10.03
N PHE A 392 24.39 1.15 -10.30
CA PHE A 392 23.58 0.30 -9.42
C PHE A 392 23.00 -0.89 -10.19
N CYS A 393 22.81 -2.02 -9.51
CA CYS A 393 21.99 -3.13 -10.03
C CYS A 393 20.50 -2.78 -9.95
N LEU A 394 19.65 -3.56 -10.62
CA LEU A 394 18.21 -3.33 -10.66
C LEU A 394 17.54 -3.47 -9.28
N ASP A 395 17.99 -4.41 -8.44
CA ASP A 395 17.44 -4.55 -7.08
C ASP A 395 17.79 -3.34 -6.20
N CYS A 396 19.01 -2.81 -6.34
CA CYS A 396 19.40 -1.57 -5.68
C CYS A 396 18.61 -0.36 -6.22
N ASP A 397 18.29 -0.33 -7.51
CA ASP A 397 17.45 0.71 -8.11
C ASP A 397 16.06 0.72 -7.46
N ILE A 398 15.42 -0.45 -7.36
CA ILE A 398 14.11 -0.62 -6.70
C ILE A 398 14.20 -0.18 -5.24
N TYR A 399 15.15 -0.72 -4.49
CA TYR A 399 15.31 -0.40 -3.07
C TYR A 399 15.56 1.08 -2.80
N ILE A 400 16.37 1.74 -3.65
CA ILE A 400 16.67 3.18 -3.53
C ILE A 400 15.40 4.02 -3.74
N HIS A 401 14.56 3.64 -4.68
CA HIS A 401 13.39 4.43 -5.06
C HIS A 401 12.14 4.10 -4.23
N GLU A 402 11.97 2.87 -3.73
CA GLU A 402 10.82 2.44 -2.93
C GLU A 402 11.01 2.54 -1.42
N SER A 403 12.22 2.28 -0.90
CA SER A 403 12.44 2.17 0.55
C SER A 403 13.40 3.22 1.10
N LEU A 404 14.56 3.39 0.46
CA LEU A 404 15.61 4.27 0.99
C LEU A 404 15.32 5.75 0.71
N HIS A 405 14.69 6.03 -0.43
CA HIS A 405 14.38 7.35 -0.99
C HIS A 405 15.56 8.34 -1.01
N ASN A 406 16.78 7.83 -0.98
CA ASN A 406 18.01 8.60 -1.03
C ASN A 406 19.04 7.81 -1.86
N CYS A 407 19.76 8.49 -2.75
CA CYS A 407 20.83 7.84 -3.51
C CYS A 407 22.11 7.79 -2.67
N PRO A 408 22.63 6.60 -2.28
CA PRO A 408 23.83 6.49 -1.46
C PRO A 408 25.05 7.19 -2.06
N GLY A 409 25.18 7.14 -3.39
CA GLY A 409 26.28 7.80 -4.10
C GLY A 409 26.18 9.33 -4.08
N CYS A 410 24.98 9.90 -4.02
CA CYS A 410 24.81 11.35 -3.88
C CYS A 410 25.15 11.81 -2.46
N GLU A 411 24.69 11.08 -1.44
CA GLU A 411 24.99 11.42 -0.04
C GLU A 411 26.48 11.26 0.28
N SER A 412 27.13 10.22 -0.24
CA SER A 412 28.59 10.02 -0.04
C SER A 412 29.45 11.13 -0.67
N LEU A 413 28.97 11.77 -1.75
CA LEU A 413 29.68 12.85 -2.42
C LEU A 413 29.36 14.23 -1.86
N ARG A 414 28.29 14.39 -1.07
CA ARG A 414 27.92 15.68 -0.47
C ARG A 414 29.00 16.20 0.48
N ASP A 415 29.62 15.31 1.27
CA ASP A 415 30.69 15.67 2.22
C ASP A 415 32.02 16.01 1.54
N SER A 416 32.19 15.67 0.26
CA SER A 416 33.43 15.93 -0.49
C SER A 416 33.53 17.33 -1.10
N LYS A 417 32.44 18.12 -1.07
CA LYS A 417 32.36 19.45 -1.70
C LYS A 417 32.29 20.62 -0.72
N SER A 418 32.44 20.39 0.59
CA SER A 418 32.41 21.43 1.63
C SER A 418 33.79 21.89 2.11
N VAL A 419 34.81 21.77 1.26
CA VAL A 419 36.13 22.40 1.47
C VAL A 419 36.56 22.98 0.14
N ASP A 420 36.22 24.25 -0.10
CA ASP A 420 36.99 25.23 -0.86
C ASP A 420 36.34 26.62 -0.75
#